data_AF-A0A2E8D3Y6-F1
#
_entry.id   AF-A0A2E8D3Y6-F1
#
_cell.length_a   1.000
_cell.length_b   1.000
_cell.length_c   1.000
_cell.angle_alpha   90.00
_cell.angle_beta   90.00
_cell.angle_gamma   90.00
#
_symmetry.space_group_name_H-M   'P 1'
#
loop_
_entity.id
_entity.type
_entity.pdbx_description
1 polymer ?
#
loop_
_entity_poly.entity_id
_entity_poly.type
_entity_poly.pdbx_seq_one_letter_code
_entity_poly.pdbx_strand_id
1 'polypeptide(L)'
;MVKIKIDNREAEVPPGSNIIDVAEQLGIEIPTLCYLKGYEPSTSCQVCTVKDRRTGRLIPACGTKVADGMEIDCETDEVFNVRRTALELLLSEHVGDCRAPCDFACPAHMDIPLMLQQISDEELRSAIMTVKEDIALPAILGRVCPKPCEKGCRRKGADSPVAICDLKRYVADMDLATDDPYLPPCKPDSGKRVAVVGSGPSGLAGAYYLRRAGHACTFVEKNEQLGGRLRTEESEEDLPRDVLDAEIKQIVRLGVDLRMQTAVTSKEQLDALREEFDAVLLAIGKTTPEKVELLGLRAAKKGIDVDKETYSTNRRGVFAVGNLLRGKGMVVRSAADGKEAACIIDQFLAGKRILSLGYEFSSRIGRVESGEIDEFLAGSITAELAVPDFGTNYDQNDAGEQSDRCFDCTCSSHGNCKLEYWSEFYGANPNRYPRERRAYEVIGRESSVFFEPGKCIKCELCIKIAEKASEPLGLTFVGRGFDVLVSVPFDGQMDDALSKVAADCVAACPTAALSFAEKRRGPTAVVQLDIPVGAEEAAQVPNAP
;
A
#
# COMPACT_ATOMS: atom_id res chain seq x y z
N MET A 1 34.06 30.42 -12.19
CA MET A 1 33.23 29.68 -11.21
C MET A 1 32.26 30.68 -10.59
N VAL A 2 31.07 30.21 -10.24
CA VAL A 2 29.99 31.00 -9.64
C VAL A 2 29.75 30.44 -8.25
N LYS A 3 29.62 31.31 -7.24
CA LYS A 3 29.36 30.91 -5.85
C LYS A 3 27.86 30.86 -5.58
N ILE A 4 27.42 29.80 -4.93
CA ILE A 4 26.03 29.61 -4.52
C ILE A 4 25.98 28.93 -3.16
N LYS A 5 24.96 29.25 -2.37
CA LYS A 5 24.62 28.59 -1.13
C LYS A 5 23.26 27.90 -1.25
N ILE A 6 23.14 26.64 -0.85
CA ILE A 6 21.86 25.90 -0.76
C ILE A 6 21.75 25.32 0.65
N ASP A 7 20.71 25.68 1.41
CA ASP A 7 20.50 25.30 2.82
C ASP A 7 21.77 25.44 3.68
N ASN A 8 22.41 26.59 3.54
CA ASN A 8 23.67 26.96 4.18
C ASN A 8 24.93 26.17 3.76
N ARG A 9 24.86 25.27 2.78
CA ARG A 9 26.01 24.60 2.16
C ARG A 9 26.48 25.39 0.95
N GLU A 10 27.79 25.64 0.85
CA GLU A 10 28.38 26.42 -0.24
C GLU A 10 28.92 25.52 -1.35
N ALA A 11 28.76 25.96 -2.61
CA ALA A 11 29.35 25.33 -3.77
C ALA A 11 29.92 26.38 -4.75
N GLU A 12 30.96 25.97 -5.48
CA GLU A 12 31.48 26.70 -6.63
C GLU A 12 31.27 25.87 -7.89
N VAL A 13 30.53 26.41 -8.86
CA VAL A 13 30.17 25.68 -10.09
C VAL A 13 30.46 26.48 -11.36
N PRO A 14 30.55 25.83 -12.53
CA PRO A 14 30.66 26.54 -13.80
C PRO A 14 29.45 27.44 -14.06
N PRO A 15 29.63 28.61 -14.73
CA PRO A 15 28.49 29.40 -15.20
C PRO A 15 27.57 28.56 -16.08
N GLY A 16 26.25 28.70 -15.90
CA GLY A 16 25.25 27.96 -16.69
C GLY A 16 24.76 26.64 -16.07
N SER A 17 25.31 26.22 -14.93
CA SER A 17 24.74 25.14 -14.11
C SER A 17 23.32 25.49 -13.61
N ASN A 18 22.44 24.50 -13.52
CA ASN A 18 21.13 24.68 -12.89
C ASN A 18 21.24 24.47 -11.38
N ILE A 19 20.33 25.07 -10.60
CA ILE A 19 20.29 24.90 -9.13
C ILE A 19 20.18 23.41 -8.76
N ILE A 20 19.37 22.64 -9.48
CA ILE A 20 19.18 21.20 -9.19
C ILE A 20 20.48 20.39 -9.30
N ASP A 21 21.33 20.69 -10.27
CA ASP A 21 22.60 19.97 -10.48
C ASP A 21 23.59 20.30 -9.35
N VAL A 22 23.53 21.53 -8.81
CA VAL A 22 24.33 21.93 -7.65
C VAL A 22 23.82 21.25 -6.38
N ALA A 23 22.51 21.16 -6.20
CA ALA A 23 21.92 20.45 -5.06
C ALA A 23 22.34 18.98 -5.04
N GLU A 24 22.32 18.29 -6.19
CA GLU A 24 22.82 16.91 -6.34
C GLU A 24 24.29 16.80 -5.89
N GLN A 25 25.17 17.73 -6.31
CA GLN A 25 26.58 17.76 -5.89
C GLN A 25 26.77 17.96 -4.37
N LEU A 26 25.86 18.69 -3.74
CA LEU A 26 25.86 18.96 -2.30
C LEU A 26 25.17 17.86 -1.48
N GLY A 27 24.66 16.81 -2.12
CA GLY A 27 23.87 15.76 -1.49
C GLY A 27 22.55 16.28 -0.92
N ILE A 28 21.94 17.28 -1.56
CA ILE A 28 20.62 17.82 -1.22
C ILE A 28 19.64 17.30 -2.27
N GLU A 29 18.63 16.57 -1.83
CA GLU A 29 17.61 16.03 -2.72
C GLU A 29 16.52 17.07 -2.98
N ILE A 30 16.39 17.49 -4.25
CA ILE A 30 15.28 18.32 -4.71
C ILE A 30 14.34 17.45 -5.55
N PRO A 31 13.08 17.28 -5.15
CA PRO A 31 12.15 16.38 -5.83
C PRO A 31 11.82 16.87 -7.24
N THR A 32 11.71 15.93 -8.18
CA THR A 32 11.30 16.20 -9.56
C THR A 32 10.43 15.09 -10.13
N LEU A 33 9.48 15.48 -10.98
CA LEU A 33 8.67 14.57 -11.79
C LEU A 33 8.89 14.76 -13.30
N CYS A 34 9.16 16.00 -13.73
CA CYS A 34 9.29 16.37 -15.14
C CYS A 34 10.73 16.71 -15.58
N TYR A 35 11.73 16.27 -14.80
CA TYR A 35 13.14 16.50 -15.08
C TYR A 35 13.84 15.18 -15.44
N LEU A 36 14.65 15.23 -16.48
CA LEU A 36 15.54 14.15 -16.90
C LEU A 36 16.88 14.76 -17.30
N LYS A 37 17.97 14.25 -16.71
CA LYS A 37 19.32 14.77 -16.93
C LYS A 37 19.69 14.69 -18.42
N GLY A 38 20.25 15.77 -18.95
CA GLY A 38 20.59 15.86 -20.38
C GLY A 38 19.43 16.26 -21.31
N TYR A 39 18.29 16.65 -20.76
CA TYR A 39 17.17 17.24 -21.48
C TYR A 39 16.83 18.63 -20.91
N GLU A 40 16.31 19.52 -21.76
CA GLU A 40 15.85 20.83 -21.29
C GLU A 40 14.66 20.67 -20.32
N PRO A 41 14.69 21.28 -19.13
CA PRO A 41 13.60 21.18 -18.16
C PRO A 41 12.28 21.79 -18.67
N SER A 42 11.15 21.12 -18.47
CA SER A 42 9.82 21.72 -18.78
C SER A 42 9.35 22.69 -17.70
N THR A 43 9.84 22.55 -16.46
CA THR A 43 9.38 23.26 -15.27
C THR A 43 7.87 23.09 -14.96
N SER A 44 7.18 22.17 -15.66
CA SER A 44 5.72 22.05 -15.59
C SER A 44 5.22 21.49 -14.26
N CYS A 45 5.93 20.52 -13.66
CA CYS A 45 5.47 19.88 -12.42
C CYS A 45 5.58 20.77 -11.18
N GLN A 46 6.43 21.80 -11.20
CA GLN A 46 6.73 22.70 -10.06
C GLN A 46 7.16 22.04 -8.74
N VAL A 47 7.31 20.70 -8.69
CA VAL A 47 7.74 19.98 -7.47
C VAL A 47 9.17 20.37 -7.06
N CYS A 48 10.01 20.78 -8.00
CA CYS A 48 11.38 21.25 -7.72
C CYS A 48 11.47 22.69 -7.22
N THR A 49 10.35 23.31 -6.84
CA THR A 49 10.34 24.70 -6.38
C THR A 49 11.23 24.87 -5.16
N VAL A 50 12.01 25.95 -5.16
CA VAL A 50 12.87 26.39 -4.07
C VAL A 50 12.70 27.90 -3.87
N LYS A 51 13.15 28.42 -2.73
CA LYS A 51 13.10 29.85 -2.45
C LYS A 51 14.48 30.47 -2.62
N ASP A 52 14.57 31.49 -3.46
CA ASP A 52 15.73 32.40 -3.43
C ASP A 52 15.58 33.34 -2.24
N ARG A 53 16.43 33.16 -1.23
CA ARG A 53 16.39 33.93 0.02
C ARG A 53 16.59 35.42 -0.22
N ARG A 54 17.41 35.80 -1.20
CA ARG A 54 17.76 37.21 -1.45
C ARG A 54 16.62 37.97 -2.10
N THR A 55 15.93 37.34 -3.04
CA THR A 55 14.80 37.97 -3.76
C THR A 55 13.44 37.67 -3.14
N GLY A 56 13.38 36.65 -2.27
CA GLY A 56 12.13 36.11 -1.71
C GLY A 56 11.27 35.35 -2.71
N ARG A 57 11.76 35.12 -3.94
CA ARG A 57 11.00 34.49 -5.01
C ARG A 57 11.05 32.97 -4.90
N LEU A 58 9.92 32.35 -5.21
CA LEU A 58 9.84 30.91 -5.49
C LEU A 58 10.18 30.67 -6.95
N ILE A 59 11.16 29.79 -7.19
CA ILE A 59 11.71 29.51 -8.51
C ILE A 59 11.89 28.00 -8.72
N PRO A 60 11.74 27.48 -9.95
CA PRO A 60 11.98 26.07 -10.23
C PRO A 60 13.49 25.79 -10.24
N ALA A 61 13.97 24.91 -9.35
CA ALA A 61 15.40 24.58 -9.28
C ALA A 61 15.92 23.91 -10.56
N CYS A 62 15.08 23.15 -11.26
CA CYS A 62 15.50 22.44 -12.47
C CYS A 62 15.79 23.37 -13.64
N GLY A 63 15.02 24.46 -13.79
CA GLY A 63 15.13 25.40 -14.91
C GLY A 63 15.91 26.68 -14.61
N THR A 64 16.27 26.94 -13.35
CA THR A 64 16.94 28.19 -12.98
C THR A 64 18.46 28.04 -13.00
N LYS A 65 19.12 28.92 -13.77
CA LYS A 65 20.57 29.02 -13.84
C LYS A 65 21.14 29.70 -12.60
N VAL A 66 22.25 29.16 -12.10
CA VAL A 66 22.96 29.72 -10.94
C VAL A 66 23.62 31.05 -11.32
N ALA A 67 23.39 32.07 -10.47
CA ALA A 67 24.06 33.35 -10.52
C ALA A 67 24.91 33.56 -9.26
N ASP A 68 25.92 34.43 -9.35
CA ASP A 68 26.90 34.61 -8.27
C ASP A 68 26.26 35.20 -7.01
N GLY A 69 26.53 34.55 -5.88
CA GLY A 69 25.96 34.90 -4.60
C GLY A 69 24.48 34.56 -4.44
N MET A 70 23.93 33.64 -5.23
CA MET A 70 22.59 33.09 -4.95
C MET A 70 22.59 32.36 -3.60
N GLU A 71 21.51 32.55 -2.83
CA GLU A 71 21.23 31.81 -1.60
C GLU A 71 19.86 31.15 -1.73
N ILE A 72 19.83 29.82 -1.73
CA ILE A 72 18.64 29.01 -1.95
C ILE A 72 18.26 28.28 -0.67
N ASP A 73 16.99 28.39 -0.30
CA ASP A 73 16.37 27.63 0.77
C ASP A 73 15.48 26.54 0.15
N CYS A 74 15.74 25.27 0.48
CA CYS A 74 14.94 24.12 0.04
C CYS A 74 14.12 23.51 1.18
N GLU A 75 14.60 23.61 2.43
CA GLU A 75 13.98 23.01 3.61
C GLU A 75 13.26 24.07 4.48
N THR A 76 12.16 24.63 3.95
CA THR A 76 11.31 25.56 4.70
C THR A 76 9.85 25.17 4.62
N ASP A 77 9.04 25.54 5.62
CA ASP A 77 7.60 25.28 5.62
C ASP A 77 6.91 25.86 4.38
N GLU A 78 7.35 27.03 3.90
CA GLU A 78 6.81 27.65 2.69
C GLU A 78 7.10 26.79 1.46
N VAL A 79 8.35 26.36 1.27
CA VAL A 79 8.73 25.48 0.15
C VAL A 79 7.99 24.14 0.24
N PHE A 80 7.90 23.54 1.43
CA PHE A 80 7.16 22.31 1.66
C PHE A 80 5.70 22.44 1.23
N ASN A 81 5.03 23.51 1.67
CA ASN A 81 3.63 23.78 1.33
C ASN A 81 3.41 24.02 -0.17
N VAL A 82 4.32 24.74 -0.82
CA VAL A 82 4.25 25.00 -2.27
C VAL A 82 4.42 23.70 -3.05
N ARG A 83 5.35 22.83 -2.66
CA ARG A 83 5.54 21.51 -3.28
C ARG A 83 4.33 20.59 -3.08
N ARG A 84 3.76 20.58 -1.87
CA ARG A 84 2.49 19.88 -1.58
C ARG A 84 1.38 20.35 -2.51
N THR A 85 1.20 21.67 -2.64
CA THR A 85 0.19 22.25 -3.54
C THR A 85 0.45 21.93 -5.01
N ALA A 86 1.72 21.91 -5.46
CA ALA A 86 2.06 21.49 -6.81
C ALA A 86 1.63 20.04 -7.06
N LEU A 87 1.89 19.12 -6.14
CA LEU A 87 1.46 17.71 -6.23
C LEU A 87 -0.07 17.60 -6.27
N GLU A 88 -0.79 18.31 -5.40
CA GLU A 88 -2.26 18.29 -5.35
C GLU A 88 -2.90 18.84 -6.63
N LEU A 89 -2.26 19.81 -7.30
CA LEU A 89 -2.69 20.30 -8.61
C LEU A 89 -2.47 19.25 -9.69
N LEU A 90 -1.33 18.55 -9.72
CA LEU A 90 -1.11 17.44 -10.66
C LEU A 90 -2.14 16.31 -10.45
N LEU A 91 -2.51 16.05 -9.19
CA LEU A 91 -3.52 15.04 -8.81
C LEU A 91 -4.96 15.43 -9.19
N SER A 92 -5.21 16.70 -9.51
CA SER A 92 -6.51 17.12 -10.05
C SER A 92 -6.77 16.58 -11.47
N GLU A 93 -5.71 16.26 -12.21
CA GLU A 93 -5.80 15.65 -13.56
C GLU A 93 -5.33 14.18 -13.58
N HIS A 94 -4.41 13.79 -12.67
CA HIS A 94 -4.03 12.40 -12.48
C HIS A 94 -5.11 11.66 -11.67
N VAL A 95 -5.99 10.95 -12.37
CA VAL A 95 -7.12 10.20 -11.79
C VAL A 95 -6.96 8.70 -11.89
N GLY A 96 -5.83 8.18 -12.38
CA GLY A 96 -5.54 6.74 -12.36
C GLY A 96 -5.52 6.18 -10.94
N ASP A 97 -5.87 4.89 -10.79
CA ASP A 97 -5.74 4.22 -9.50
C ASP A 97 -4.28 3.91 -9.22
N CYS A 98 -3.80 4.25 -8.03
CA CYS A 98 -2.54 3.71 -7.52
C CYS A 98 -2.75 2.25 -7.10
N ARG A 99 -3.80 1.98 -6.33
CA ARG A 99 -4.14 0.67 -5.76
C ARG A 99 -5.49 0.19 -6.25
N ALA A 100 -5.61 -1.12 -6.47
CA ALA A 100 -6.86 -1.73 -6.89
C ALA A 100 -7.98 -1.58 -5.84
N PRO A 101 -9.26 -1.53 -6.26
CA PRO A 101 -10.39 -1.43 -5.34
C PRO A 101 -10.55 -2.64 -4.40
N CYS A 102 -10.05 -3.81 -4.79
CA CYS A 102 -10.06 -5.01 -3.95
C CYS A 102 -9.13 -4.90 -2.73
N ASP A 103 -8.06 -4.10 -2.81
CA ASP A 103 -7.19 -3.76 -1.68
C ASP A 103 -7.97 -2.99 -0.62
N PHE A 104 -8.61 -1.88 -1.00
CA PHE A 104 -9.38 -1.04 -0.08
C PHE A 104 -10.58 -1.75 0.54
N ALA A 105 -11.16 -2.71 -0.19
CA ALA A 105 -12.26 -3.51 0.30
C ALA A 105 -11.79 -4.62 1.27
N CYS A 106 -10.54 -5.07 1.15
CA CYS A 106 -9.96 -6.07 2.04
C CYS A 106 -9.53 -5.40 3.36
N PRO A 107 -10.09 -5.76 4.52
CA PRO A 107 -9.71 -5.09 5.76
C PRO A 107 -8.24 -5.27 6.16
N ALA A 108 -7.54 -6.24 5.56
CA ALA A 108 -6.13 -6.50 5.82
C ALA A 108 -5.19 -5.86 4.79
N HIS A 109 -5.74 -5.20 3.76
CA HIS A 109 -5.00 -4.56 2.66
C HIS A 109 -4.04 -5.51 1.94
N MET A 110 -4.54 -6.70 1.60
CA MET A 110 -3.78 -7.70 0.87
C MET A 110 -3.54 -7.25 -0.57
N ASP A 111 -2.30 -7.39 -1.04
CA ASP A 111 -1.94 -7.18 -2.45
C ASP A 111 -2.45 -8.31 -3.37
N ILE A 112 -3.76 -8.30 -3.59
CA ILE A 112 -4.48 -9.29 -4.38
C ILE A 112 -3.98 -9.31 -5.84
N PRO A 113 -3.79 -8.17 -6.53
CA PRO A 113 -3.32 -8.20 -7.92
C PRO A 113 -1.94 -8.84 -8.07
N LEU A 114 -1.00 -8.57 -7.16
CA LEU A 114 0.31 -9.22 -7.20
C LEU A 114 0.21 -10.74 -6.97
N MET A 115 -0.62 -11.18 -6.02
CA MET A 115 -0.88 -12.62 -5.84
C MET A 115 -1.43 -13.26 -7.11
N LEU A 116 -2.42 -12.63 -7.76
CA LEU A 116 -3.03 -13.18 -8.98
C LEU A 116 -2.01 -13.28 -10.11
N GLN A 117 -1.20 -12.23 -10.33
CA GLN A 117 -0.11 -12.26 -11.30
C GLN A 117 0.87 -13.43 -11.02
N GLN A 118 1.24 -13.63 -9.76
CA GLN A 118 2.15 -14.72 -9.36
C GLN A 118 1.52 -16.11 -9.55
N ILE A 119 0.20 -16.26 -9.42
CA ILE A 119 -0.49 -17.51 -9.73
C ILE A 119 -0.46 -17.78 -11.24
N SER A 120 -0.77 -16.77 -12.06
CA SER A 120 -0.69 -16.84 -13.52
C SER A 120 0.71 -17.17 -14.02
N ASP A 121 1.73 -16.66 -13.33
CA ASP A 121 3.15 -16.93 -13.61
C ASP A 121 3.64 -18.29 -13.09
N GLU A 122 2.76 -19.10 -12.49
CA GLU A 122 3.09 -20.38 -11.83
C GLU A 122 4.06 -20.26 -10.64
N GLU A 123 4.22 -19.06 -10.11
CA GLU A 123 5.13 -18.70 -9.01
C GLU A 123 4.45 -18.81 -7.64
N LEU A 124 3.91 -19.98 -7.31
CA LEU A 124 3.11 -20.20 -6.08
C LEU A 124 3.87 -19.87 -4.78
N ARG A 125 5.20 -20.08 -4.76
CA ARG A 125 6.01 -19.71 -3.59
C ARG A 125 6.03 -18.19 -3.40
N SER A 126 6.15 -17.43 -4.48
CA SER A 126 6.08 -15.97 -4.43
C SER A 126 4.67 -15.51 -4.06
N ALA A 127 3.63 -16.17 -4.58
CA ALA A 127 2.23 -15.89 -4.25
C ALA A 127 1.95 -16.02 -2.74
N ILE A 128 2.37 -17.13 -2.11
CA ILE A 128 2.14 -17.30 -0.67
C ILE A 128 2.97 -16.31 0.17
N MET A 129 4.16 -15.92 -0.28
CA MET A 129 4.95 -14.88 0.37
C MET A 129 4.20 -13.55 0.39
N THR A 130 3.66 -13.13 -0.76
CA THR A 130 2.80 -11.94 -0.89
C THR A 130 1.59 -12.03 0.03
N VAL A 131 0.87 -13.16 0.01
CA VAL A 131 -0.31 -13.34 0.86
C VAL A 131 0.05 -13.24 2.35
N LYS A 132 1.12 -13.91 2.79
CA LYS A 132 1.56 -13.96 4.20
C LYS A 132 2.20 -12.65 4.66
N GLU A 133 2.52 -11.72 3.77
CA GLU A 133 2.88 -10.36 4.15
C GLU A 133 1.71 -9.64 4.83
N ASP A 134 0.49 -9.82 4.30
CA ASP A 134 -0.72 -9.10 4.74
C ASP A 134 -1.72 -9.94 5.52
N ILE A 135 -1.71 -11.25 5.33
CA ILE A 135 -2.67 -12.19 5.92
C ILE A 135 -1.94 -13.26 6.72
N ALA A 136 -2.13 -13.24 8.04
CA ALA A 136 -1.55 -14.26 8.94
C ALA A 136 -2.24 -15.63 8.85
N LEU A 137 -3.49 -15.69 8.35
CA LEU A 137 -4.34 -16.89 8.34
C LEU A 137 -4.96 -17.16 6.95
N PRO A 138 -4.15 -17.28 5.88
CA PRO A 138 -4.68 -17.35 4.52
C PRO A 138 -5.51 -18.60 4.21
N ALA A 139 -5.17 -19.78 4.75
CA ALA A 139 -5.91 -21.02 4.52
C ALA A 139 -7.28 -21.00 5.22
N ILE A 140 -7.34 -20.49 6.46
CA ILE A 140 -8.59 -20.29 7.20
C ILE A 140 -9.44 -19.21 6.51
N LEU A 141 -8.86 -18.06 6.19
CA LEU A 141 -9.59 -16.99 5.51
C LEU A 141 -9.94 -17.34 4.07
N GLY A 142 -9.31 -18.33 3.46
CA GLY A 142 -9.74 -18.89 2.17
C GLY A 142 -11.11 -19.56 2.25
N ARG A 143 -11.55 -19.94 3.45
CA ARG A 143 -12.80 -20.67 3.70
C ARG A 143 -13.88 -19.81 4.36
N VAL A 144 -13.52 -19.05 5.40
CA VAL A 144 -14.52 -18.33 6.24
C VAL A 144 -14.64 -16.82 5.94
N CYS A 145 -13.90 -16.31 4.96
CA CYS A 145 -13.95 -14.88 4.63
C CYS A 145 -15.27 -14.53 3.91
N PRO A 146 -15.96 -13.43 4.28
CA PRO A 146 -17.17 -12.98 3.60
C PRO A 146 -16.91 -12.26 2.26
N LYS A 147 -15.72 -12.47 1.69
CA LYS A 147 -15.25 -12.02 0.37
C LYS A 147 -15.51 -10.51 0.09
N PRO A 148 -15.12 -9.57 0.97
CA PRO A 148 -15.37 -8.15 0.74
C PRO A 148 -14.60 -7.61 -0.48
N CYS A 149 -13.41 -8.14 -0.75
CA CYS A 149 -12.61 -7.83 -1.93
C CYS A 149 -13.34 -8.15 -3.24
N GLU A 150 -14.08 -9.27 -3.30
CA GLU A 150 -14.87 -9.63 -4.48
C GLU A 150 -16.10 -8.73 -4.67
N LYS A 151 -16.66 -8.21 -3.56
CA LYS A 151 -17.75 -7.21 -3.62
C LYS A 151 -17.28 -5.88 -4.21
N GLY A 152 -16.01 -5.52 -4.00
CA GLY A 152 -15.36 -4.33 -4.57
C GLY A 152 -14.71 -4.55 -5.94
N CYS A 153 -14.73 -5.76 -6.48
CA CYS A 153 -14.09 -6.08 -7.76
C CYS A 153 -14.82 -5.42 -8.93
N ARG A 154 -14.08 -4.70 -9.80
CA ARG A 154 -14.65 -4.04 -11.00
C ARG A 154 -15.22 -5.01 -12.02
N ARG A 155 -14.63 -6.20 -12.13
CA ARG A 155 -15.07 -7.22 -13.08
C ARG A 155 -16.52 -7.69 -12.86
N LYS A 156 -17.06 -7.50 -11.65
CA LYS A 156 -18.49 -7.67 -11.40
C LYS A 156 -19.39 -6.84 -12.33
N GLY A 157 -18.90 -5.70 -12.84
CA GLY A 157 -19.62 -4.87 -13.80
C GLY A 157 -19.68 -5.46 -15.21
N ALA A 158 -18.83 -6.44 -15.53
CA ALA A 158 -18.78 -7.16 -16.79
C ALA A 158 -19.56 -8.47 -16.72
N ASP A 159 -19.08 -9.40 -15.88
CA ASP A 159 -19.61 -10.76 -15.76
C ASP A 159 -19.73 -11.16 -14.28
N SER A 160 -18.63 -11.56 -13.65
CA SER A 160 -18.54 -12.01 -12.27
C SER A 160 -17.20 -11.58 -11.67
N PRO A 161 -17.13 -11.32 -10.35
CA PRO A 161 -15.85 -10.99 -9.73
C PRO A 161 -14.84 -12.13 -9.91
N VAL A 162 -13.56 -11.79 -9.87
CA VAL A 162 -12.48 -12.78 -9.74
C VAL A 162 -12.68 -13.57 -8.44
N ALA A 163 -12.45 -14.88 -8.46
CA ALA A 163 -12.58 -15.79 -7.32
C ALA A 163 -11.42 -15.65 -6.32
N ILE A 164 -11.15 -14.42 -5.86
CA ILE A 164 -10.00 -14.05 -5.04
C ILE A 164 -9.89 -14.91 -3.78
N CYS A 165 -11.02 -15.22 -3.13
CA CYS A 165 -11.01 -16.00 -1.90
C CYS A 165 -10.56 -17.45 -2.14
N ASP A 166 -11.04 -18.05 -3.24
CA ASP A 166 -10.76 -19.43 -3.60
C ASP A 166 -9.34 -19.58 -4.17
N LEU A 167 -8.84 -18.57 -4.91
CA LEU A 167 -7.45 -18.49 -5.35
C LEU A 167 -6.46 -18.32 -4.18
N LYS A 168 -6.81 -17.49 -3.19
CA LYS A 168 -6.03 -17.40 -1.94
C LYS A 168 -6.04 -18.75 -1.18
N ARG A 169 -7.18 -19.44 -1.14
CA ARG A 169 -7.28 -20.77 -0.53
C ARG A 169 -6.35 -21.75 -1.24
N TYR A 170 -6.39 -21.78 -2.57
CA TYR A 170 -5.51 -22.61 -3.39
C TYR A 170 -4.03 -22.40 -3.04
N VAL A 171 -3.55 -21.16 -3.09
CA VAL A 171 -2.14 -20.83 -2.77
C VAL A 171 -1.76 -21.26 -1.34
N ALA A 172 -2.64 -21.02 -0.36
CA ALA A 172 -2.38 -21.36 1.03
C ALA A 172 -2.35 -22.87 1.27
N ASP A 173 -3.27 -23.61 0.65
CA ASP A 173 -3.36 -25.06 0.77
C ASP A 173 -2.18 -25.75 0.07
N MET A 174 -1.74 -25.25 -1.10
CA MET A 174 -0.54 -25.73 -1.78
C MET A 174 0.71 -25.55 -0.91
N ASP A 175 0.86 -24.39 -0.24
CA ASP A 175 1.97 -24.16 0.69
C ASP A 175 1.91 -25.09 1.91
N LEU A 176 0.73 -25.26 2.53
CA LEU A 176 0.55 -26.14 3.69
C LEU A 176 0.77 -27.63 3.37
N ALA A 177 0.54 -28.03 2.11
CA ALA A 177 0.77 -29.41 1.65
C ALA A 177 2.26 -29.72 1.40
N THR A 178 3.13 -28.71 1.35
CA THR A 178 4.58 -28.93 1.20
C THR A 178 5.22 -29.44 2.50
N ASP A 179 6.40 -30.06 2.39
CA ASP A 179 7.21 -30.45 3.55
C ASP A 179 7.77 -29.24 4.31
N ASP A 180 7.90 -28.09 3.65
CA ASP A 180 8.38 -26.83 4.24
C ASP A 180 7.47 -25.62 3.88
N PRO A 181 6.28 -25.53 4.53
CA PRO A 181 5.39 -24.39 4.36
C PRO A 181 6.09 -23.09 4.71
N TYR A 182 5.88 -22.04 3.91
CA TYR A 182 6.56 -20.77 4.05
C TYR A 182 6.36 -20.17 5.43
N LEU A 183 7.48 -19.86 6.10
CA LEU A 183 7.50 -19.06 7.31
C LEU A 183 8.10 -17.69 6.97
N PRO A 184 7.40 -16.59 7.29
CA PRO A 184 7.93 -15.25 7.08
C PRO A 184 9.21 -15.03 7.93
N PRO A 185 10.13 -14.19 7.45
CA PRO A 185 11.29 -13.80 8.25
C PRO A 185 10.86 -13.00 9.49
N CYS A 186 11.55 -13.22 10.60
CA CYS A 186 11.47 -12.41 11.81
C CYS A 186 12.67 -11.47 11.89
N LYS A 187 12.43 -10.22 12.31
CA LYS A 187 13.50 -9.31 12.73
C LYS A 187 14.27 -9.90 13.92
N PRO A 188 15.53 -9.48 14.16
CA PRO A 188 16.28 -9.87 15.34
C PRO A 188 15.48 -9.63 16.63
N ASP A 189 15.73 -10.46 17.64
CA ASP A 189 15.03 -10.35 18.91
C ASP A 189 15.25 -8.97 19.55
N SER A 190 14.14 -8.26 19.76
CA SER A 190 14.07 -6.95 20.40
C SER A 190 14.33 -6.97 21.91
N GLY A 191 14.34 -8.17 22.52
CA GLY A 191 14.37 -8.36 23.97
C GLY A 191 13.06 -8.00 24.69
N LYS A 192 12.00 -7.63 23.96
CA LYS A 192 10.68 -7.29 24.50
C LYS A 192 9.74 -8.48 24.49
N ARG A 193 8.87 -8.57 25.50
CA ARG A 193 7.92 -9.67 25.71
C ARG A 193 6.48 -9.16 25.69
N VAL A 194 5.60 -9.85 24.96
CA VAL A 194 4.17 -9.49 24.84
C VAL A 194 3.28 -10.68 25.22
N ALA A 195 2.34 -10.46 26.13
CA ALA A 195 1.28 -11.41 26.40
C ALA A 195 0.11 -11.18 25.43
N VAL A 196 -0.29 -12.22 24.69
CA VAL A 196 -1.45 -12.19 23.81
C VAL A 196 -2.56 -13.01 24.45
N VAL A 197 -3.56 -12.33 25.00
CA VAL A 197 -4.66 -12.96 25.76
C VAL A 197 -5.79 -13.33 24.81
N GLY A 198 -5.96 -14.63 24.58
CA GLY A 198 -6.91 -15.20 23.63
C GLY A 198 -6.29 -15.51 22.26
N SER A 199 -6.54 -16.72 21.76
CA SER A 199 -6.00 -17.27 20.51
C SER A 199 -7.02 -17.34 19.37
N GLY A 200 -7.99 -16.41 19.36
CA GLY A 200 -8.88 -16.23 18.21
C GLY A 200 -8.17 -15.55 17.04
N PRO A 201 -8.90 -15.20 15.95
CA PRO A 201 -8.31 -14.58 14.76
C PRO A 201 -7.42 -13.37 15.04
N SER A 202 -7.86 -12.46 15.93
CA SER A 202 -7.09 -11.27 16.30
C SER A 202 -5.82 -11.59 17.08
N GLY A 203 -5.87 -12.57 17.99
CA GLY A 203 -4.72 -12.97 18.78
C GLY A 203 -3.68 -13.71 17.92
N LEU A 204 -4.14 -14.64 17.08
CA LEU A 204 -3.29 -15.37 16.14
C LEU A 204 -2.56 -14.39 15.20
N ALA A 205 -3.29 -13.47 14.57
CA ALA A 205 -2.69 -12.46 13.71
C ALA A 205 -1.76 -11.51 14.50
N GLY A 206 -2.17 -11.03 15.68
CA GLY A 206 -1.34 -10.18 16.51
C GLY A 206 -0.01 -10.84 16.89
N ALA A 207 -0.04 -12.09 17.34
CA ALA A 207 1.18 -12.84 17.67
C ALA A 207 2.08 -13.05 16.45
N TYR A 208 1.50 -13.36 15.29
CA TYR A 208 2.22 -13.51 14.02
C TYR A 208 3.04 -12.25 13.68
N TYR A 209 2.40 -11.07 13.68
CA TYR A 209 3.09 -9.82 13.36
C TYR A 209 4.06 -9.35 14.45
N LEU A 210 3.74 -9.56 15.73
CA LEU A 210 4.65 -9.26 16.84
C LEU A 210 5.92 -10.12 16.79
N ARG A 211 5.80 -11.42 16.45
CA ARG A 211 6.96 -12.29 16.23
C ARG A 211 7.79 -11.83 15.04
N ARG A 212 7.15 -11.48 13.92
CA ARG A 212 7.85 -10.90 12.75
C ARG A 212 8.59 -9.60 13.08
N ALA A 213 8.04 -8.77 13.98
CA ALA A 213 8.70 -7.57 14.49
C ALA A 213 9.87 -7.84 15.46
N GLY A 214 10.10 -9.09 15.88
CA GLY A 214 11.18 -9.48 16.78
C GLY A 214 10.81 -9.45 18.26
N HIS A 215 9.53 -9.37 18.63
CA HIS A 215 9.10 -9.45 20.03
C HIS A 215 8.78 -10.88 20.44
N ALA A 216 9.20 -11.31 21.62
CA ALA A 216 8.79 -12.60 22.16
C ALA A 216 7.30 -12.55 22.54
N CYS A 217 6.54 -13.59 22.16
CA CYS A 217 5.10 -13.62 22.36
C CYS A 217 4.70 -14.85 23.17
N THR A 218 3.75 -14.67 24.08
CA THR A 218 3.13 -15.78 24.81
C THR A 218 1.62 -15.71 24.67
N PHE A 219 0.99 -16.76 24.16
CA PHE A 219 -0.45 -16.92 24.22
C PHE A 219 -0.89 -17.24 25.64
N VAL A 220 -1.84 -16.47 26.16
CA VAL A 220 -2.57 -16.77 27.40
C VAL A 220 -3.98 -17.16 26.97
N GLU A 221 -4.25 -18.46 26.93
CA GLU A 221 -5.49 -19.03 26.36
C GLU A 221 -6.26 -19.77 27.44
N LYS A 222 -7.57 -19.49 27.54
CA LYS A 222 -8.45 -20.11 28.54
C LYS A 222 -8.84 -21.55 28.18
N ASN A 223 -8.82 -21.89 26.90
CA ASN A 223 -9.22 -23.20 26.39
C ASN A 223 -8.02 -24.16 26.36
N GLU A 224 -8.31 -25.45 26.13
CA GLU A 224 -7.29 -26.49 25.98
C GLU A 224 -6.59 -26.45 24.61
N GLN A 225 -7.24 -25.86 23.61
CA GLN A 225 -6.74 -25.75 22.24
C GLN A 225 -6.84 -24.31 21.74
N LEU A 226 -5.90 -23.94 20.86
CA LEU A 226 -5.87 -22.63 20.22
C LEU A 226 -6.98 -22.49 19.16
N GLY A 227 -7.26 -21.26 18.72
CA GLY A 227 -8.17 -20.98 17.59
C GLY A 227 -9.42 -20.21 17.98
N GLY A 228 -9.74 -20.15 19.28
CA GLY A 228 -10.87 -19.40 19.81
C GLY A 228 -12.16 -19.64 19.00
N ARG A 229 -12.79 -18.57 18.51
CA ARG A 229 -14.04 -18.67 17.76
C ARG A 229 -13.94 -19.43 16.43
N LEU A 230 -12.75 -19.52 15.82
CA LEU A 230 -12.56 -20.36 14.62
C LEU A 230 -12.82 -21.82 14.94
N ARG A 231 -12.44 -22.26 16.15
CA ARG A 231 -12.68 -23.62 16.61
C ARG A 231 -14.10 -23.81 17.15
N THR A 232 -14.65 -22.82 17.83
CA THR A 232 -15.90 -22.99 18.58
C THR A 232 -17.17 -22.57 17.83
N GLU A 233 -17.07 -21.71 16.82
CA GLU A 233 -18.23 -21.16 16.10
C GLU A 233 -18.34 -21.63 14.65
N GLU A 234 -17.22 -21.95 13.98
CA GLU A 234 -17.24 -22.45 12.60
C GLU A 234 -17.47 -23.96 12.57
N SER A 235 -18.28 -24.42 11.61
CA SER A 235 -18.53 -25.85 11.40
C SER A 235 -17.29 -26.54 10.83
N GLU A 236 -17.18 -27.85 11.00
CA GLU A 236 -16.06 -28.63 10.43
C GLU A 236 -16.17 -28.77 8.89
N GLU A 237 -17.38 -28.62 8.36
CA GLU A 237 -17.64 -28.53 6.92
C GLU A 237 -17.12 -27.21 6.32
N ASP A 238 -17.36 -26.09 7.00
CA ASP A 238 -16.86 -24.77 6.57
C ASP A 238 -15.35 -24.61 6.84
N LEU A 239 -14.88 -25.11 7.98
CA LEU A 239 -13.49 -25.01 8.41
C LEU A 239 -12.99 -26.34 9.01
N PRO A 240 -12.37 -27.21 8.18
CA PRO A 240 -11.77 -28.46 8.63
C PRO A 240 -10.75 -28.25 9.75
N ARG A 241 -10.79 -29.12 10.76
CA ARG A 241 -9.96 -28.98 11.98
C ARG A 241 -8.48 -29.22 11.72
N ASP A 242 -8.16 -30.11 10.80
CA ASP A 242 -6.81 -30.36 10.32
C ASP A 242 -6.20 -29.11 9.66
N VAL A 243 -6.95 -28.39 8.82
CA VAL A 243 -6.50 -27.13 8.20
C VAL A 243 -6.30 -26.05 9.26
N LEU A 244 -7.26 -25.90 10.19
CA LEU A 244 -7.16 -24.95 11.30
C LEU A 244 -5.91 -25.23 12.14
N ASP A 245 -5.67 -26.48 12.51
CA ASP A 245 -4.53 -26.90 13.31
C ASP A 245 -3.21 -26.74 12.55
N ALA A 246 -3.18 -27.06 11.26
CA ALA A 246 -2.00 -26.91 10.40
C ALA A 246 -1.56 -25.45 10.26
N GLU A 247 -2.50 -24.52 10.08
CA GLU A 247 -2.20 -23.09 9.98
C GLU A 247 -1.80 -22.49 11.33
N ILE A 248 -2.49 -22.83 12.41
CA ILE A 248 -2.09 -22.42 13.78
C ILE A 248 -0.68 -22.92 14.11
N LYS A 249 -0.33 -24.14 13.70
CA LYS A 249 1.01 -24.70 13.87
C LYS A 249 2.08 -23.83 13.20
N GLN A 250 1.80 -23.20 12.06
CA GLN A 250 2.75 -22.27 11.44
C GLN A 250 3.03 -21.04 12.31
N ILE A 251 2.00 -20.51 12.98
CA ILE A 251 2.17 -19.38 13.92
C ILE A 251 3.00 -19.81 15.13
N VAL A 252 2.75 -21.01 15.67
CA VAL A 252 3.54 -21.56 16.78
C VAL A 252 5.00 -21.80 16.36
N ARG A 253 5.25 -22.25 15.11
CA ARG A 253 6.60 -22.42 14.54
C ARG A 253 7.42 -21.12 14.50
N LEU A 254 6.79 -19.94 14.57
CA LEU A 254 7.49 -18.65 14.72
C LEU A 254 8.10 -18.42 16.13
N GLY A 255 7.93 -19.38 17.05
CA GLY A 255 8.45 -19.31 18.42
C GLY A 255 7.52 -18.57 19.36
N VAL A 256 6.21 -18.87 19.29
CA VAL A 256 5.23 -18.35 20.26
C VAL A 256 5.09 -19.33 21.42
N ASP A 257 5.26 -18.84 22.65
CA ASP A 257 5.06 -19.63 23.86
C ASP A 257 3.59 -19.80 24.20
N LEU A 258 3.24 -20.89 24.88
CA LEU A 258 1.85 -21.24 25.19
C LEU A 258 1.61 -21.33 26.70
N ARG A 259 0.62 -20.59 27.18
CA ARG A 259 0.02 -20.70 28.53
C ARG A 259 -1.46 -21.02 28.38
N MET A 260 -1.73 -22.31 28.25
CA MET A 260 -3.07 -22.86 28.04
C MET A 260 -3.85 -22.93 29.35
N GLN A 261 -5.17 -23.15 29.25
CA GLN A 261 -6.09 -23.26 30.39
C GLN A 261 -5.96 -22.12 31.42
N THR A 262 -5.57 -20.93 30.96
CA THR A 262 -5.31 -19.75 31.79
C THR A 262 -6.27 -18.64 31.37
N ALA A 263 -7.31 -18.43 32.17
CA ALA A 263 -8.27 -17.35 31.95
C ALA A 263 -7.82 -16.06 32.66
N VAL A 264 -7.91 -14.93 31.95
CA VAL A 264 -7.72 -13.59 32.51
C VAL A 264 -9.09 -12.94 32.68
N THR A 265 -9.55 -12.83 33.92
CA THR A 265 -10.90 -12.40 34.28
C THR A 265 -10.95 -11.30 35.35
N SER A 266 -9.83 -11.00 36.00
CA SER A 266 -9.75 -9.94 37.01
C SER A 266 -8.61 -8.97 36.74
N LYS A 267 -8.70 -7.80 37.39
CA LYS A 267 -7.68 -6.75 37.36
C LYS A 267 -6.33 -7.28 37.85
N GLU A 268 -6.30 -8.06 38.92
CA GLU A 268 -5.06 -8.58 39.52
C GLU A 268 -4.32 -9.50 38.55
N GLN A 269 -5.05 -10.31 37.78
CA GLN A 269 -4.46 -11.16 36.75
C GLN A 269 -3.89 -10.34 35.59
N LEU A 270 -4.59 -9.28 35.17
CA LEU A 270 -4.09 -8.36 34.15
C LEU A 270 -2.85 -7.58 34.64
N ASP A 271 -2.84 -7.20 35.91
CA ASP A 271 -1.71 -6.50 36.56
C ASP A 271 -0.47 -7.39 36.58
N ALA A 272 -0.63 -8.65 37.00
CA ALA A 272 0.44 -9.64 36.99
C ALA A 272 1.02 -9.84 35.58
N LEU A 273 0.17 -9.92 34.55
CA LEU A 273 0.65 -9.99 33.16
C LEU A 273 1.40 -8.72 32.76
N ARG A 274 0.96 -7.54 33.19
CA ARG A 274 1.65 -6.29 32.85
C ARG A 274 2.98 -6.13 33.58
N GLU A 275 3.13 -6.71 34.77
CA GLU A 275 4.40 -6.76 35.50
C GLU A 275 5.37 -7.75 34.85
N GLU A 276 4.86 -8.87 34.34
CA GLU A 276 5.66 -9.90 33.71
C GLU A 276 6.05 -9.58 32.25
N PHE A 277 5.18 -8.93 31.48
CA PHE A 277 5.36 -8.64 30.07
C PHE A 277 5.46 -7.13 29.81
N ASP A 278 6.20 -6.73 28.78
CA ASP A 278 6.36 -5.32 28.40
C ASP A 278 5.07 -4.71 27.82
N ALA A 279 4.20 -5.54 27.22
CA ALA A 279 2.88 -5.17 26.74
C ALA A 279 1.89 -6.35 26.81
N VAL A 280 0.59 -6.03 26.79
CA VAL A 280 -0.49 -7.01 26.76
C VAL A 280 -1.45 -6.67 25.61
N LEU A 281 -1.72 -7.65 24.75
CA LEU A 281 -2.75 -7.58 23.70
C LEU A 281 -3.96 -8.41 24.12
N LEU A 282 -5.09 -7.74 24.38
CA LEU A 282 -6.36 -8.37 24.73
C LEU A 282 -7.17 -8.70 23.48
N ALA A 283 -7.26 -10.00 23.16
CA ALA A 283 -7.98 -10.56 22.02
C ALA A 283 -9.04 -11.59 22.47
N ILE A 284 -9.72 -11.32 23.58
CA ILE A 284 -10.62 -12.24 24.30
C ILE A 284 -12.03 -12.40 23.69
N GLY A 285 -12.27 -11.82 22.50
CA GLY A 285 -13.55 -11.88 21.81
C GLY A 285 -14.63 -11.00 22.43
N LYS A 286 -15.90 -11.34 22.17
CA LYS A 286 -17.06 -10.57 22.66
C LYS A 286 -17.16 -10.68 24.18
N THR A 287 -17.33 -9.55 24.86
CA THR A 287 -17.49 -9.46 26.32
C THR A 287 -18.65 -8.53 26.70
N THR A 288 -18.93 -8.42 28.00
CA THR A 288 -19.90 -7.47 28.56
C THR A 288 -19.18 -6.34 29.31
N PRO A 289 -19.79 -5.14 29.44
CA PRO A 289 -19.20 -4.02 30.18
C PRO A 289 -18.74 -4.39 31.59
N GLU A 290 -19.51 -5.20 32.31
CA GLU A 290 -19.20 -5.62 33.68
C GLU A 290 -17.89 -6.43 33.72
N LYS A 291 -17.69 -7.32 32.74
CA LYS A 291 -16.44 -8.10 32.63
C LYS A 291 -15.23 -7.25 32.24
N VAL A 292 -15.43 -6.17 31.48
CA VAL A 292 -14.36 -5.21 31.16
C VAL A 292 -13.94 -4.44 32.42
N GLU A 293 -14.93 -4.00 33.21
CA GLU A 293 -14.69 -3.30 34.47
C GLU A 293 -13.99 -4.19 35.50
N LEU A 294 -14.30 -5.50 35.54
CA LEU A 294 -13.59 -6.47 36.38
C LEU A 294 -12.08 -6.57 36.05
N LEU A 295 -11.67 -6.26 34.82
CA LEU A 295 -10.27 -6.18 34.41
C LEU A 295 -9.61 -4.84 34.80
N GLY A 296 -10.37 -3.90 35.40
CA GLY A 296 -9.92 -2.55 35.69
C GLY A 296 -9.80 -1.66 34.44
N LEU A 297 -10.55 -1.98 33.38
CA LEU A 297 -10.55 -1.25 32.11
C LEU A 297 -11.86 -0.45 31.97
N ARG A 298 -11.83 0.62 31.18
CA ARG A 298 -13.04 1.40 30.88
C ARG A 298 -13.91 0.66 29.86
N ALA A 299 -15.17 0.43 30.21
CA ALA A 299 -16.13 -0.14 29.29
C ALA A 299 -16.69 0.91 28.31
N ALA A 300 -17.05 0.46 27.12
CA ALA A 300 -17.83 1.21 26.14
C ALA A 300 -19.15 0.49 25.86
N LYS A 301 -20.09 1.17 25.20
CA LYS A 301 -21.42 0.59 24.88
C LYS A 301 -21.36 -0.77 24.15
N LYS A 302 -20.31 -1.00 23.34
CA LYS A 302 -20.15 -2.21 22.51
C LYS A 302 -19.02 -3.14 22.98
N GLY A 303 -18.43 -2.89 24.15
CA GLY A 303 -17.31 -3.67 24.68
C GLY A 303 -16.38 -2.81 25.53
N ILE A 304 -15.16 -2.59 25.06
CA ILE A 304 -14.14 -1.79 25.76
C ILE A 304 -13.95 -0.41 25.11
N ASP A 305 -13.60 0.59 25.93
CA ASP A 305 -13.15 1.90 25.49
C ASP A 305 -11.67 1.86 25.12
N VAL A 306 -11.36 2.19 23.88
CA VAL A 306 -9.98 2.31 23.36
C VAL A 306 -9.85 3.55 22.52
N ASP A 307 -8.62 4.05 22.45
CA ASP A 307 -8.23 4.98 21.40
C ASP A 307 -8.35 4.28 20.03
N LYS A 308 -9.10 4.91 19.11
CA LYS A 308 -9.46 4.28 17.82
C LYS A 308 -8.29 4.15 16.85
N GLU A 309 -7.25 4.96 17.02
CA GLU A 309 -6.09 5.00 16.14
C GLU A 309 -4.97 4.10 16.64
N THR A 310 -4.88 3.91 17.97
CA THR A 310 -3.76 3.23 18.61
C THR A 310 -4.16 1.95 19.35
N TYR A 311 -5.45 1.60 19.43
CA TYR A 311 -5.95 0.44 20.18
C TYR A 311 -5.63 0.46 21.68
N SER A 312 -5.11 1.58 22.18
CA SER A 312 -4.69 1.75 23.57
C SER A 312 -5.90 1.82 24.49
N THR A 313 -5.85 1.09 25.59
CA THR A 313 -6.86 1.22 26.67
C THR A 313 -6.49 2.38 27.61
N ASN A 314 -7.30 2.58 28.65
CA ASN A 314 -6.96 3.51 29.75
C ASN A 314 -5.73 3.06 30.59
N ARG A 315 -5.16 1.88 30.32
CA ARG A 315 -3.99 1.34 31.03
C ARG A 315 -2.80 1.25 30.10
N ARG A 316 -1.69 1.89 30.50
CA ARG A 316 -0.48 1.97 29.70
C ARG A 316 0.11 0.58 29.42
N GLY A 317 0.36 0.30 28.14
CA GLY A 317 0.89 -0.99 27.66
C GLY A 317 -0.15 -2.10 27.61
N VAL A 318 -1.45 -1.78 27.75
CA VAL A 318 -2.55 -2.72 27.51
C VAL A 318 -3.35 -2.23 26.30
N PHE A 319 -3.44 -3.09 25.29
CA PHE A 319 -4.12 -2.85 24.02
C PHE A 319 -5.26 -3.85 23.86
N ALA A 320 -6.31 -3.49 23.12
CA ALA A 320 -7.47 -4.34 22.93
C ALA A 320 -7.98 -4.33 21.49
N VAL A 321 -8.38 -5.50 20.98
CA VAL A 321 -8.67 -5.69 19.55
C VAL A 321 -9.84 -6.64 19.25
N GLY A 322 -10.28 -6.60 17.99
CA GLY A 322 -11.21 -7.56 17.44
C GLY A 322 -12.63 -7.39 17.97
N ASN A 323 -13.28 -8.53 18.20
CA ASN A 323 -14.66 -8.57 18.68
C ASN A 323 -14.87 -7.94 20.07
N LEU A 324 -13.79 -7.70 20.81
CA LEU A 324 -13.81 -6.97 22.08
C LEU A 324 -14.22 -5.50 21.90
N LEU A 325 -13.95 -4.91 20.74
CA LEU A 325 -14.27 -3.50 20.44
C LEU A 325 -15.70 -3.32 19.93
N ARG A 326 -16.20 -4.30 19.18
CA ARG A 326 -17.34 -4.11 18.27
C ARG A 326 -18.38 -5.24 18.27
N GLY A 327 -18.25 -6.24 19.13
CA GLY A 327 -19.13 -7.41 19.15
C GLY A 327 -18.77 -8.41 18.05
N LYS A 328 -19.75 -9.01 17.35
CA LYS A 328 -19.47 -10.02 16.30
C LYS A 328 -19.06 -9.32 14.99
N GLY A 329 -17.79 -9.41 14.61
CA GLY A 329 -17.25 -8.92 13.35
C GLY A 329 -16.85 -10.03 12.36
N MET A 330 -16.46 -9.61 11.15
CA MET A 330 -15.87 -10.48 10.14
C MET A 330 -14.53 -11.05 10.64
N VAL A 331 -14.23 -12.32 10.30
CA VAL A 331 -12.96 -12.96 10.68
C VAL A 331 -11.77 -12.19 10.11
N VAL A 332 -11.82 -11.80 8.84
CA VAL A 332 -10.77 -11.00 8.19
C VAL A 332 -10.54 -9.65 8.87
N ARG A 333 -11.60 -8.96 9.34
CA ARG A 333 -11.43 -7.71 10.10
C ARG A 333 -10.84 -7.96 11.48
N SER A 334 -11.18 -9.08 12.12
CA SER A 334 -10.59 -9.46 13.39
C SER A 334 -9.08 -9.73 13.24
N ALA A 335 -8.67 -10.42 12.18
CA ALA A 335 -7.25 -10.62 11.86
C ALA A 335 -6.54 -9.30 11.55
N ALA A 336 -7.17 -8.40 10.78
CA ALA A 336 -6.66 -7.06 10.51
C ALA A 336 -6.47 -6.22 11.78
N ASP A 337 -7.44 -6.23 12.71
CA ASP A 337 -7.29 -5.56 14.01
C ASP A 337 -6.05 -6.09 14.77
N GLY A 338 -5.72 -7.39 14.63
CA GLY A 338 -4.51 -7.98 15.19
C GLY A 338 -3.22 -7.49 14.51
N LYS A 339 -3.19 -7.40 13.18
CA LYS A 339 -2.09 -6.82 12.39
C LYS A 339 -1.82 -5.38 12.83
N GLU A 340 -2.87 -4.57 12.85
CA GLU A 340 -2.77 -3.15 13.18
C GLU A 340 -2.30 -2.93 14.63
N ALA A 341 -2.86 -3.64 15.60
CA ALA A 341 -2.39 -3.51 16.98
C ALA A 341 -0.95 -4.01 17.18
N ALA A 342 -0.50 -5.03 16.44
CA ALA A 342 0.89 -5.46 16.50
C ALA A 342 1.85 -4.36 16.04
N CYS A 343 1.51 -3.64 14.96
CA CYS A 343 2.29 -2.48 14.48
C CYS A 343 2.34 -1.35 15.53
N ILE A 344 1.21 -1.07 16.20
CA ILE A 344 1.17 -0.05 17.26
C ILE A 344 1.97 -0.49 18.50
N ILE A 345 1.89 -1.76 18.88
CA ILE A 345 2.66 -2.32 20.00
C ILE A 345 4.16 -2.26 19.70
N ASP A 346 4.60 -2.55 18.47
CA ASP A 346 6.01 -2.40 18.07
C ASP A 346 6.50 -0.95 18.25
N GLN A 347 5.73 0.04 17.78
CA GLN A 347 6.04 1.46 18.00
C GLN A 347 6.14 1.80 19.51
N PHE A 348 5.18 1.32 20.30
CA PHE A 348 5.17 1.52 21.75
C PHE A 348 6.41 0.91 22.44
N LEU A 349 6.79 -0.31 22.06
CA LEU A 349 7.91 -1.05 22.64
C LEU A 349 9.27 -0.49 22.22
N ALA A 350 9.35 0.09 21.02
CA ALA A 350 10.51 0.82 20.53
C ALA A 350 10.71 2.19 21.21
N GLY A 351 9.75 2.63 22.05
CA GLY A 351 9.78 3.95 22.68
C GLY A 351 9.57 5.11 21.70
N LYS A 352 9.07 4.81 20.49
CA LYS A 352 8.74 5.80 19.47
C LYS A 352 7.45 6.51 19.85
N ARG A 353 7.25 7.71 19.31
CA ARG A 353 5.92 8.34 19.31
C ARG A 353 4.97 7.41 18.56
N ILE A 354 3.84 7.08 19.18
CA ILE A 354 2.82 6.26 18.52
C ILE A 354 2.13 7.14 17.48
N LEU A 355 2.34 6.80 16.22
CA LEU A 355 1.63 7.37 15.09
C LEU A 355 0.47 6.46 14.72
N SER A 356 -0.65 7.06 14.32
CA SER A 356 -1.75 6.30 13.73
C SER A 356 -1.27 5.60 12.46
N LEU A 357 -1.82 4.43 12.17
CA LEU A 357 -1.50 3.66 10.96
C LEU A 357 -2.18 4.28 9.73
N GLY A 358 -2.01 5.59 9.52
CA GLY A 358 -2.65 6.33 8.44
C GLY A 358 -2.66 5.56 7.11
N TYR A 359 -3.70 5.75 6.31
CA TYR A 359 -3.77 5.08 5.03
C TYR A 359 -2.69 5.64 4.10
N GLU A 360 -1.90 4.74 3.51
CA GLU A 360 -0.95 5.07 2.46
C GLU A 360 -1.66 5.81 1.32
N PHE A 361 -0.95 6.76 0.73
CA PHE A 361 -1.40 7.58 -0.38
C PHE A 361 -1.93 6.70 -1.52
N SER A 362 -3.06 7.15 -2.08
CA SER A 362 -3.57 6.59 -3.33
C SER A 362 -4.41 7.62 -4.06
N SER A 363 -4.10 7.81 -5.34
CA SER A 363 -5.07 8.32 -6.31
C SER A 363 -6.07 7.24 -6.68
N ARG A 364 -7.28 7.64 -7.04
CA ARG A 364 -8.39 6.76 -7.44
C ARG A 364 -9.21 7.36 -8.56
N ILE A 365 -9.60 6.54 -9.52
CA ILE A 365 -10.48 6.96 -10.63
C ILE A 365 -11.93 7.20 -10.19
N GLY A 366 -12.31 6.66 -9.04
CA GLY A 366 -13.67 6.75 -8.52
C GLY A 366 -14.58 5.67 -9.11
N ARG A 367 -15.86 6.02 -9.29
CA ARG A 367 -16.86 5.10 -9.82
C ARG A 367 -16.67 4.93 -11.32
N VAL A 368 -16.51 3.68 -11.75
CA VAL A 368 -16.44 3.29 -13.17
C VAL A 368 -17.85 3.14 -13.73
N GLU A 369 -18.06 3.68 -14.92
CA GLU A 369 -19.32 3.64 -15.68
C GLU A 369 -19.34 2.41 -16.61
N SER A 370 -20.54 2.03 -17.09
CA SER A 370 -20.70 0.79 -17.86
C SER A 370 -19.89 0.76 -19.15
N GLY A 371 -19.78 1.88 -19.87
CA GLY A 371 -19.00 1.95 -21.12
C GLY A 371 -17.48 1.81 -20.91
N GLU A 372 -16.99 2.05 -19.69
CA GLU A 372 -15.57 1.91 -19.36
C GLU A 372 -15.20 0.48 -18.95
N ILE A 373 -16.20 -0.34 -18.59
CA ILE A 373 -15.98 -1.75 -18.28
C ILE A 373 -15.51 -2.51 -19.53
N ASP A 374 -16.02 -2.15 -20.71
CA ASP A 374 -15.60 -2.73 -21.98
C ASP A 374 -14.10 -2.48 -22.24
N GLU A 375 -13.62 -1.30 -21.85
CA GLU A 375 -12.21 -0.93 -21.93
C GLU A 375 -11.36 -1.79 -20.98
N PHE A 376 -11.81 -2.07 -19.76
CA PHE A 376 -11.10 -3.02 -18.89
C PHE A 376 -11.13 -4.45 -19.45
N LEU A 377 -12.27 -4.89 -19.97
CA LEU A 377 -12.44 -6.22 -20.56
C LEU A 377 -11.49 -6.46 -21.74
N ALA A 378 -11.30 -5.45 -22.59
CA ALA A 378 -10.39 -5.51 -23.74
C ALA A 378 -8.93 -5.78 -23.36
N GLY A 379 -8.54 -5.64 -22.08
CA GLY A 379 -7.21 -5.95 -21.57
C GLY A 379 -7.14 -7.21 -20.69
N SER A 380 -8.20 -8.03 -20.64
CA SER A 380 -8.29 -9.18 -19.74
C SER A 380 -8.82 -10.44 -20.44
N ILE A 381 -8.60 -11.62 -19.86
CA ILE A 381 -9.11 -12.87 -20.44
C ILE A 381 -10.61 -13.02 -20.15
N THR A 382 -11.38 -13.39 -21.18
CA THR A 382 -12.83 -13.64 -21.12
C THR A 382 -13.17 -15.10 -20.81
N ALA A 383 -12.46 -15.71 -19.85
CA ALA A 383 -12.79 -17.06 -19.37
C ALA A 383 -14.03 -17.01 -18.49
N GLU A 384 -14.84 -18.08 -18.52
CA GLU A 384 -15.95 -18.27 -17.59
C GLU A 384 -15.43 -18.54 -16.16
N LEU A 385 -16.26 -18.24 -15.17
CA LEU A 385 -15.93 -18.54 -13.78
C LEU A 385 -15.96 -20.06 -13.56
N ALA A 386 -14.80 -20.66 -13.37
CA ALA A 386 -14.70 -22.01 -12.84
C ALA A 386 -14.92 -21.98 -11.32
N VAL A 387 -15.77 -22.85 -10.81
CA VAL A 387 -16.02 -23.02 -9.37
C VAL A 387 -15.52 -24.42 -9.00
N PRO A 388 -14.51 -24.56 -8.11
CA PRO A 388 -14.08 -25.86 -7.65
C PRO A 388 -15.22 -26.61 -6.97
N ASP A 389 -15.21 -27.94 -7.06
CA ASP A 389 -16.11 -28.78 -6.28
C ASP A 389 -16.00 -28.48 -4.79
N PHE A 390 -17.09 -28.77 -4.05
CA PHE A 390 -17.11 -28.51 -2.62
C PHE A 390 -15.98 -29.28 -1.91
N GLY A 391 -15.13 -28.54 -1.17
CA GLY A 391 -14.00 -29.11 -0.45
C GLY A 391 -12.75 -29.38 -1.29
N THR A 392 -12.74 -29.09 -2.59
CA THR A 392 -11.55 -29.21 -3.45
C THR A 392 -10.96 -27.84 -3.78
N ASN A 393 -9.72 -27.82 -4.29
CA ASN A 393 -9.09 -26.63 -4.82
C ASN A 393 -9.07 -26.64 -6.35
N TYR A 394 -8.78 -25.48 -6.95
CA TYR A 394 -8.37 -25.42 -8.35
C TYR A 394 -7.17 -26.33 -8.61
N ASP A 395 -7.08 -26.86 -9.83
CA ASP A 395 -5.78 -27.27 -10.35
C ASP A 395 -4.98 -26.04 -10.83
N GLN A 396 -3.71 -26.23 -11.18
CA GLN A 396 -2.84 -25.11 -11.57
C GLN A 396 -3.34 -24.39 -12.83
N ASN A 397 -3.92 -25.11 -13.80
CA ASN A 397 -4.40 -24.51 -15.04
C ASN A 397 -5.63 -23.64 -14.77
N ASP A 398 -6.61 -24.18 -14.05
CA ASP A 398 -7.79 -23.43 -13.65
C ASP A 398 -7.41 -22.22 -12.77
N ALA A 399 -6.45 -22.37 -11.86
CA ALA A 399 -6.01 -21.27 -11.00
C ALA A 399 -5.37 -20.13 -11.82
N GLY A 400 -4.55 -20.46 -12.82
CA GLY A 400 -3.98 -19.49 -13.77
C GLY A 400 -5.05 -18.78 -14.58
N GLU A 401 -5.93 -19.53 -15.24
CA GLU A 401 -7.02 -18.97 -16.05
C GLU A 401 -7.96 -18.08 -15.21
N GLN A 402 -8.31 -18.49 -14.00
CA GLN A 402 -9.13 -17.67 -13.10
C GLN A 402 -8.40 -16.45 -12.54
N SER A 403 -7.06 -16.46 -12.49
CA SER A 403 -6.25 -15.31 -12.10
C SER A 403 -6.13 -14.29 -13.23
N ASP A 404 -5.97 -14.76 -14.47
CA ASP A 404 -5.93 -13.92 -15.68
C ASP A 404 -7.25 -13.24 -16.01
N ARG A 405 -8.32 -13.62 -15.30
CA ARG A 405 -9.56 -12.87 -15.29
C ARG A 405 -9.44 -11.50 -14.62
N CYS A 406 -8.36 -11.21 -13.90
CA CYS A 406 -8.16 -9.91 -13.28
C CYS A 406 -8.06 -8.78 -14.32
N PHE A 407 -8.70 -7.64 -14.04
CA PHE A 407 -8.58 -6.43 -14.85
C PHE A 407 -7.28 -5.64 -14.62
N ASP A 408 -6.38 -6.17 -13.78
CA ASP A 408 -5.14 -5.50 -13.37
C ASP A 408 -5.35 -4.02 -12.98
N CYS A 409 -6.27 -3.80 -12.03
CA CYS A 409 -6.68 -2.44 -11.62
C CYS A 409 -5.63 -1.68 -10.80
N THR A 410 -4.54 -2.32 -10.36
CA THR A 410 -3.46 -1.65 -9.63
C THR A 410 -2.51 -1.00 -10.64
N CYS A 411 -1.91 0.15 -10.29
CA CYS A 411 -0.89 0.74 -11.15
C CYS A 411 0.35 -0.17 -11.22
N SER A 412 0.87 -0.40 -12.43
CA SER A 412 2.11 -1.19 -12.63
C SER A 412 3.34 -0.58 -11.94
N SER A 413 3.32 0.74 -11.66
CA SER A 413 4.36 1.41 -10.87
C SER A 413 3.99 1.63 -9.40
N HIS A 414 2.92 1.03 -8.88
CA HIS A 414 2.59 1.16 -7.45
C HIS A 414 3.77 0.71 -6.57
N GLY A 415 4.22 1.60 -5.68
CA GLY A 415 5.39 1.43 -4.80
C GLY A 415 6.72 1.89 -5.42
N ASN A 416 6.77 2.15 -6.73
CA ASN A 416 7.94 2.69 -7.46
C ASN A 416 7.62 4.02 -8.18
N CYS A 417 6.40 4.54 -8.07
CA CYS A 417 5.93 5.73 -8.75
C CYS A 417 6.44 6.99 -8.05
N LYS A 418 7.11 7.88 -8.79
CA LYS A 418 7.65 9.13 -8.20
C LYS A 418 6.54 10.05 -7.70
N LEU A 419 5.43 10.14 -8.42
CA LEU A 419 4.28 10.96 -7.99
C LEU A 419 3.70 10.42 -6.69
N GLU A 420 3.54 9.10 -6.58
CA GLU A 420 3.06 8.42 -5.38
C GLU A 420 3.98 8.70 -4.19
N TYR A 421 5.28 8.46 -4.37
CA TYR A 421 6.30 8.67 -3.33
C TYR A 421 6.30 10.11 -2.79
N TRP A 422 6.37 11.10 -3.68
CA TRP A 422 6.39 12.50 -3.24
C TRP A 422 5.04 12.94 -2.66
N SER A 423 3.92 12.40 -3.15
CA SER A 423 2.60 12.75 -2.59
C SER A 423 2.43 12.22 -1.17
N GLU A 424 2.91 11.00 -0.89
CA GLU A 424 2.98 10.45 0.47
C GLU A 424 3.88 11.34 1.34
N PHE A 425 5.11 11.61 0.90
CA PHE A 425 6.10 12.38 1.66
C PHE A 425 5.59 13.78 2.05
N TYR A 426 4.95 14.49 1.11
CA TYR A 426 4.42 15.83 1.36
C TYR A 426 3.01 15.83 1.97
N GLY A 427 2.39 14.66 2.23
CA GLY A 427 1.02 14.56 2.73
C GLY A 427 0.00 15.23 1.81
N ALA A 428 0.17 15.07 0.48
CA ALA A 428 -0.69 15.66 -0.52
C ALA A 428 -2.07 14.98 -0.53
N ASN A 429 -3.14 15.78 -0.51
CA ASN A 429 -4.50 15.26 -0.61
C ASN A 429 -4.94 15.22 -2.09
N PRO A 430 -5.12 14.04 -2.70
CA PRO A 430 -5.53 13.92 -4.10
C PRO A 430 -6.94 14.47 -4.39
N ASN A 431 -7.73 14.77 -3.35
CA ASN A 431 -9.07 15.34 -3.46
C ASN A 431 -9.14 16.82 -3.03
N ARG A 432 -8.00 17.49 -2.78
CA ARG A 432 -7.99 18.90 -2.36
C ARG A 432 -8.64 19.81 -3.40
N TYR A 433 -8.35 19.58 -4.68
CA TYR A 433 -8.91 20.35 -5.78
C TYR A 433 -10.02 19.54 -6.48
N PRO A 434 -11.16 20.17 -6.81
CA PRO A 434 -12.20 19.52 -7.60
C PRO A 434 -11.63 19.07 -8.94
N ARG A 435 -12.08 17.90 -9.39
CA ARG A 435 -11.64 17.27 -10.64
C ARG A 435 -12.84 16.97 -11.52
N GLU A 436 -12.68 17.16 -12.82
CA GLU A 436 -13.56 16.57 -13.81
C GLU A 436 -12.98 15.21 -14.19
N ARG A 437 -13.75 14.15 -13.92
CA ARG A 437 -13.30 12.78 -14.16
C ARG A 437 -13.31 12.53 -15.67
N ARG A 438 -12.13 12.28 -16.25
CA ARG A 438 -12.03 11.69 -17.59
C ARG A 438 -12.39 10.20 -17.52
N ALA A 439 -13.06 9.71 -18.57
CA ALA A 439 -13.30 8.29 -18.72
C ALA A 439 -11.96 7.53 -18.80
N TYR A 440 -11.94 6.32 -18.26
CA TYR A 440 -10.86 5.37 -18.41
C TYR A 440 -10.71 5.00 -19.88
N GLU A 441 -9.50 5.12 -20.37
CA GLU A 441 -9.12 4.83 -21.75
C GLU A 441 -7.67 4.37 -21.77
N VAL A 442 -7.35 3.42 -22.63
CA VAL A 442 -5.99 3.03 -22.98
C VAL A 442 -5.78 3.23 -24.47
N ILE A 443 -4.91 4.18 -24.81
CA ILE A 443 -4.50 4.45 -26.19
C ILE A 443 -3.36 3.48 -26.56
N GLY A 444 -3.42 2.91 -27.76
CA GLY A 444 -2.37 2.02 -28.29
C GLY A 444 -2.56 0.55 -27.92
N ARG A 445 -3.79 0.06 -27.70
CA ARG A 445 -4.05 -1.37 -27.39
C ARG A 445 -3.52 -2.36 -28.42
N GLU A 446 -3.43 -1.92 -29.67
CA GLU A 446 -2.88 -2.71 -30.79
C GLU A 446 -1.38 -2.45 -31.00
N SER A 447 -0.75 -1.68 -30.11
CA SER A 447 0.68 -1.32 -30.14
C SER A 447 1.45 -1.98 -29.00
N SER A 448 2.78 -1.98 -29.10
CA SER A 448 3.67 -2.49 -28.04
C SER A 448 3.68 -1.62 -26.78
N VAL A 449 3.34 -0.32 -26.91
CA VAL A 449 3.26 0.65 -25.83
C VAL A 449 1.84 1.14 -25.64
N PHE A 450 1.37 1.05 -24.39
CA PHE A 450 0.08 1.54 -23.94
C PHE A 450 0.25 2.90 -23.28
N PHE A 451 -0.69 3.80 -23.55
CA PHE A 451 -0.81 5.09 -22.88
C PHE A 451 -2.15 5.21 -22.17
N GLU A 452 -2.14 5.45 -20.85
CA GLU A 452 -3.33 5.73 -20.05
C GLU A 452 -3.38 7.23 -19.73
N PRO A 453 -4.20 8.04 -20.44
CA PRO A 453 -4.25 9.49 -20.26
C PRO A 453 -4.58 9.91 -18.83
N GLY A 454 -5.41 9.13 -18.12
CA GLY A 454 -5.80 9.36 -16.73
C GLY A 454 -4.63 9.30 -15.73
N LYS A 455 -3.49 8.71 -16.11
CA LYS A 455 -2.26 8.70 -15.30
C LYS A 455 -1.26 9.78 -15.71
N CYS A 456 -1.47 10.47 -16.83
CA CYS A 456 -0.49 11.41 -17.36
C CYS A 456 -0.53 12.75 -16.61
N ILE A 457 0.63 13.19 -16.12
CA ILE A 457 0.82 14.52 -15.51
C ILE A 457 1.38 15.57 -16.48
N LYS A 458 1.35 15.28 -17.79
CA LYS A 458 1.81 16.20 -18.86
C LYS A 458 3.24 16.73 -18.63
N CYS A 459 4.14 15.84 -18.19
CA CYS A 459 5.52 16.20 -17.84
C CYS A 459 6.44 16.49 -19.05
N GLU A 460 5.98 16.15 -20.27
CA GLU A 460 6.69 16.28 -21.55
C GLU A 460 7.91 15.37 -21.74
N LEU A 461 8.25 14.50 -20.79
CA LEU A 461 9.46 13.67 -20.89
C LEU A 461 9.44 12.78 -22.14
N CYS A 462 8.32 12.12 -22.43
CA CYS A 462 8.21 11.28 -23.62
C CYS A 462 8.30 12.07 -24.93
N ILE A 463 7.75 13.29 -24.98
CA ILE A 463 7.84 14.20 -26.14
C ILE A 463 9.32 14.57 -26.37
N LYS A 464 10.02 14.98 -25.32
CA LYS A 464 11.43 15.42 -25.40
C LYS A 464 12.38 14.29 -25.77
N ILE A 465 12.14 13.07 -25.28
CA ILE A 465 12.91 11.89 -25.64
C ILE A 465 12.73 11.58 -27.13
N ALA A 466 11.47 11.54 -27.61
CA ALA A 466 11.15 11.30 -29.02
C ALA A 466 11.75 12.39 -29.94
N GLU A 467 11.64 13.66 -29.56
CA GLU A 467 12.22 14.79 -30.31
C GLU A 467 13.74 14.68 -30.42
N LYS A 468 14.43 14.43 -29.30
CA LYS A 468 15.90 14.30 -29.28
C LYS A 468 16.40 13.12 -30.11
N ALA A 469 15.64 12.03 -30.15
CA ALA A 469 15.94 10.88 -30.99
C ALA A 469 15.53 11.05 -32.46
N SER A 470 14.90 12.19 -32.80
CA SER A 470 14.34 12.45 -34.13
C SER A 470 13.44 11.29 -34.57
N GLU A 471 12.48 10.93 -33.72
CA GLU A 471 11.38 10.05 -34.10
C GLU A 471 10.64 10.65 -35.30
N PRO A 472 10.28 9.86 -36.34
CA PRO A 472 9.62 10.39 -37.53
C PRO A 472 8.29 11.08 -37.20
N LEU A 473 7.56 10.53 -36.23
CA LEU A 473 6.25 11.03 -35.82
C LEU A 473 6.28 11.61 -34.39
N GLY A 474 6.85 10.88 -33.43
CA GLY A 474 6.96 11.31 -32.04
C GLY A 474 5.61 11.48 -31.33
N LEU A 475 5.66 11.98 -30.10
CA LEU A 475 4.48 12.37 -29.33
C LEU A 475 4.39 13.89 -29.24
N THR A 476 3.19 14.43 -29.09
CA THR A 476 2.96 15.87 -28.90
C THR A 476 1.73 16.11 -28.01
N PHE A 477 1.52 17.36 -27.60
CA PHE A 477 0.22 17.78 -27.10
C PHE A 477 -0.79 17.94 -28.24
N VAL A 478 -1.96 17.33 -28.06
CA VAL A 478 -3.13 17.45 -28.94
C VAL A 478 -4.27 18.08 -28.14
N GLY A 479 -5.13 18.85 -28.80
CA GLY A 479 -6.21 19.60 -28.16
C GLY A 479 -5.80 21.00 -27.68
N ARG A 480 -6.72 21.69 -27.00
CA ARG A 480 -6.50 23.02 -26.39
C ARG A 480 -7.29 23.15 -25.09
N GLY A 481 -6.81 23.98 -24.17
CA GLY A 481 -7.48 24.22 -22.89
C GLY A 481 -7.46 22.98 -21.97
N PHE A 482 -8.59 22.67 -21.35
CA PHE A 482 -8.73 21.54 -20.42
C PHE A 482 -8.71 20.18 -21.13
N ASP A 483 -8.88 20.15 -22.46
CA ASP A 483 -8.90 18.94 -23.27
C ASP A 483 -7.50 18.51 -23.75
N VAL A 484 -6.44 19.25 -23.38
CA VAL A 484 -5.07 18.91 -23.79
C VAL A 484 -4.69 17.53 -23.26
N LEU A 485 -4.13 16.70 -24.13
CA LEU A 485 -3.56 15.39 -23.81
C LEU A 485 -2.29 15.13 -24.64
N VAL A 486 -1.43 14.24 -24.15
CA VAL A 486 -0.29 13.75 -24.94
C VAL A 486 -0.81 12.66 -25.88
N SER A 487 -0.57 12.79 -27.18
CA SER A 487 -0.98 11.78 -28.16
C SER A 487 0.00 11.70 -29.32
N VAL A 488 -0.25 10.74 -30.20
CA VAL A 488 0.38 10.63 -31.52
C VAL A 488 -0.29 11.66 -32.45
N PRO A 489 0.49 12.49 -33.18
CA PRO A 489 -0.08 13.42 -34.15
C PRO A 489 -0.69 12.70 -35.36
N PHE A 490 -1.67 13.34 -36.00
CA PHE A 490 -2.32 12.88 -37.25
C PHE A 490 -2.94 11.47 -37.19
N ASP A 491 -3.50 11.09 -36.04
CA ASP A 491 -4.17 9.81 -35.83
C ASP A 491 -3.26 8.57 -36.06
N GLY A 492 -1.95 8.75 -35.89
CA GLY A 492 -0.97 7.66 -35.99
C GLY A 492 -1.00 6.69 -34.80
N GLN A 493 -0.23 5.60 -34.89
CA GLN A 493 -0.14 4.58 -33.84
C GLN A 493 1.04 4.83 -32.90
N MET A 494 0.97 4.26 -31.68
CA MET A 494 2.04 4.42 -30.68
C MET A 494 3.37 3.81 -31.16
N ASP A 495 3.32 2.69 -31.88
CA ASP A 495 4.52 2.04 -32.42
C ASP A 495 5.21 2.90 -33.50
N ASP A 496 4.44 3.70 -34.26
CA ASP A 496 5.00 4.66 -35.23
C ASP A 496 5.61 5.88 -34.52
N ALA A 497 5.00 6.30 -33.41
CA ALA A 497 5.45 7.44 -32.61
C ALA A 497 6.75 7.17 -31.84
N LEU A 498 6.91 5.95 -31.34
CA LEU A 498 7.98 5.55 -30.41
C LEU A 498 8.84 4.39 -30.94
N SER A 499 9.08 4.38 -32.25
CA SER A 499 9.73 3.26 -32.96
C SER A 499 11.15 2.91 -32.47
N LYS A 500 11.89 3.89 -31.95
CA LYS A 500 13.29 3.77 -31.47
C LYS A 500 13.39 3.94 -29.96
N VAL A 501 12.50 4.72 -29.34
CA VAL A 501 12.63 5.17 -27.95
C VAL A 501 11.53 4.69 -27.00
N ALA A 502 10.72 3.71 -27.39
CA ALA A 502 9.67 3.14 -26.54
C ALA A 502 10.15 2.83 -25.11
N ALA A 503 11.26 2.10 -24.97
CA ALA A 503 11.82 1.73 -23.67
C ALA A 503 12.28 2.95 -22.84
N ASP A 504 12.94 3.92 -23.46
CA ASP A 504 13.40 5.14 -22.79
C ASP A 504 12.21 5.99 -22.31
N CYS A 505 11.15 6.10 -23.13
CA CYS A 505 9.93 6.83 -22.80
C CYS A 505 9.15 6.17 -21.64
N VAL A 506 9.00 4.84 -21.67
CA VAL A 506 8.36 4.08 -20.58
C VAL A 506 9.18 4.24 -19.29
N ALA A 507 10.50 4.06 -19.34
CA ALA A 507 11.37 4.19 -18.17
C ALA A 507 11.39 5.61 -17.59
N ALA A 508 11.27 6.65 -18.43
CA ALA A 508 11.22 8.04 -17.99
C ALA A 508 9.86 8.47 -17.46
N CYS A 509 8.78 7.70 -17.70
CA CYS A 509 7.44 8.07 -17.28
C CYS A 509 7.30 8.04 -15.74
N PRO A 510 7.04 9.18 -15.07
CA PRO A 510 7.06 9.24 -13.60
C PRO A 510 5.81 8.64 -12.93
N THR A 511 4.80 8.25 -13.72
CA THR A 511 3.46 7.85 -13.26
C THR A 511 2.92 6.57 -13.88
N ALA A 512 3.72 5.84 -14.65
CA ALA A 512 3.27 4.69 -15.45
C ALA A 512 2.13 5.00 -16.45
N ALA A 513 1.97 6.27 -16.84
CA ALA A 513 1.04 6.62 -17.90
C ALA A 513 1.44 5.98 -19.23
N LEU A 514 2.73 5.77 -19.47
CA LEU A 514 3.26 4.90 -20.53
C LEU A 514 3.72 3.59 -19.92
N SER A 515 3.33 2.48 -20.52
CA SER A 515 3.71 1.12 -20.11
C SER A 515 3.77 0.18 -21.32
N PHE A 516 4.50 -0.92 -21.21
CA PHE A 516 4.43 -1.98 -22.23
C PHE A 516 3.13 -2.78 -22.10
N ALA A 517 2.74 -3.43 -23.20
CA ALA A 517 1.53 -4.24 -23.26
C ALA A 517 1.48 -5.37 -22.20
N GLU A 518 2.63 -5.98 -21.91
CA GLU A 518 2.80 -6.88 -20.78
C GLU A 518 2.85 -6.07 -19.48
N LYS A 519 1.68 -5.75 -18.92
CA LYS A 519 1.57 -5.15 -17.58
C LYS A 519 1.95 -6.20 -16.53
N ARG A 520 3.25 -6.37 -16.29
CA ARG A 520 3.75 -7.09 -15.10
C ARG A 520 4.24 -6.10 -14.07
N ARG A 521 3.69 -6.16 -12.86
CA ARG A 521 4.24 -5.43 -11.73
C ARG A 521 5.58 -6.06 -11.38
N GLY A 522 6.65 -5.26 -11.45
CA GLY A 522 7.97 -5.66 -10.97
C GLY A 522 8.00 -5.76 -9.44
N PRO A 523 9.06 -6.33 -8.84
CA PRO A 523 9.19 -6.39 -7.39
C PRO A 523 9.10 -4.98 -6.79
N THR A 524 8.26 -4.83 -5.77
CA THR A 524 8.15 -3.57 -5.01
C THR A 524 9.49 -3.32 -4.32
N ALA A 525 10.20 -2.24 -4.67
CA ALA A 525 11.33 -1.81 -3.87
C ALA A 525 10.75 -1.27 -2.56
N VAL A 526 11.13 -1.85 -1.42
CA VAL A 526 10.81 -1.28 -0.11
C VAL A 526 11.62 0.01 0.01
N VAL A 527 11.05 1.13 -0.41
CA VAL A 527 11.63 2.44 -0.14
C VAL A 527 11.39 2.71 1.34
N GLN A 528 12.42 2.49 2.17
CA GLN A 528 12.37 2.89 3.57
C GLN A 528 12.14 4.41 3.61
N LEU A 529 10.98 4.82 4.14
CA LEU A 529 10.69 6.20 4.46
C LEU A 529 11.52 6.58 5.69
N ASP A 530 12.75 7.04 5.48
CA ASP A 530 13.44 7.84 6.48
C ASP A 530 12.81 9.24 6.45
N ILE A 531 11.70 9.40 7.18
CA ILE A 531 11.08 10.72 7.41
C ILE A 531 12.11 11.56 8.18
N PRO A 532 12.61 12.69 7.62
CA PRO A 532 13.51 13.55 8.34
C PRO A 532 12.82 14.10 9.60
N VAL A 533 13.52 14.01 10.74
CA VAL A 533 13.08 14.57 12.03
C VAL A 533 12.87 16.08 11.84
N GLY A 534 11.61 16.51 11.71
CA GLY A 534 11.23 17.92 11.48
C GLY A 534 9.99 18.13 10.62
N ALA A 535 9.58 17.16 9.78
CA ALA A 535 8.35 17.26 8.97
C ALA A 535 7.05 16.95 9.75
N GLU A 536 7.16 16.44 10.97
CA GLU A 536 6.02 15.96 11.78
C GLU A 536 5.06 17.07 12.25
N GLU A 537 5.50 18.34 12.29
CA GLU A 537 4.64 19.47 12.67
C GLU A 537 3.80 20.00 11.50
N ALA A 538 4.23 19.80 10.25
CA ALA A 538 3.54 20.30 9.05
C ALA A 538 2.47 19.33 8.49
N ALA A 539 2.53 18.05 8.86
CA ALA A 539 1.59 17.01 8.44
C ALA A 539 0.24 17.02 9.19
N GLN A 540 -0.01 18.02 10.04
CA GLN A 540 -1.34 18.26 10.59
C GLN A 540 -2.27 18.74 9.46
N VAL A 541 -2.89 17.80 8.75
CA VAL A 541 -4.11 18.07 7.99
C VAL A 541 -5.15 18.51 9.02
N PRO A 542 -5.64 19.75 9.00
CA PRO A 542 -6.83 20.08 9.75
C PRO A 542 -7.94 19.21 9.16
N ASN A 543 -8.56 18.36 9.97
CA ASN A 543 -9.74 17.60 9.59
C ASN A 543 -10.69 18.54 8.85
N ALA A 544 -10.91 18.29 7.55
CA ALA A 544 -12.01 18.92 6.84
C ALA A 544 -13.32 18.46 7.53
N PRO A 545 -14.30 19.35 7.72
CA PRO A 545 -15.54 19.05 8.42
C PRO A 545 -16.37 17.94 7.76
#